data_AF-A0A1G1TI02-F1
#
_entry.id   AF-A0A1G1TI02-F1
#
_cell.length_a   1.000
_cell.length_b   1.000
_cell.length_c   1.000
_cell.angle_alpha   90.00
_cell.angle_beta   90.00
_cell.angle_gamma   90.00
#
_symmetry.space_group_name_H-M   'P 1'
#
loop_
_entity.id
_entity.type
_entity.pdbx_description
1 polymer ?
#
loop_
_entity_poly.entity_id
_entity_poly.type
_entity_poly.pdbx_seq_one_letter_code
_entity_poly.pdbx_strand_id
1 'polypeptide(L)'
;MPARAQQPQFAVRNLHLPKELAYYDNQFSGLAASADQLYLLSESRLQDKAEAKLYAVRLADLDRQLADTAYVLPYQKVPIAGLPALRARMAAAGQRYEGLEAMLLVQDVVYLSVETDTPSPLCYLLRGQLRANAVVLDTTFLLPLAKPLAPDGSHIYNAGFEALAAANKQVMAFFEYNSFPGQNSVYELASNPLSSASAPGKLPLAPLPFRITDVTATGKNRFTALNYFFKGGGGDAVYRPPASDLPNARLILDQGGYKSYARLLTIELKDNQLTWQPLWEFPEPYWGYNWEGIAAYRGGYFVINDKYTPSRPYQTTLLYLQPAK
;
A
#
# COMPACT_ATOMS: atom_id res chain seq x y z
N MET A 1 13.77 -1.46 -19.29
CA MET A 1 13.43 -2.75 -18.65
C MET A 1 12.20 -3.33 -19.35
N PRO A 2 11.98 -4.66 -19.37
CA PRO A 2 10.76 -5.21 -19.94
C PRO A 2 9.52 -4.67 -19.20
N ALA A 3 8.43 -4.41 -19.92
CA ALA A 3 7.18 -3.93 -19.32
C ALA A 3 6.24 -5.05 -18.88
N ARG A 4 6.39 -6.25 -19.47
CA ARG A 4 5.60 -7.45 -19.13
C ARG A 4 6.38 -8.40 -18.24
N ALA A 5 5.65 -9.16 -17.44
CA ALA A 5 6.20 -10.30 -16.73
C ALA A 5 6.35 -11.50 -17.68
N GLN A 6 7.18 -12.47 -17.31
CA GLN A 6 7.26 -13.76 -17.98
C GLN A 6 6.28 -14.74 -17.29
N GLN A 7 5.28 -15.29 -18.02
CA GLN A 7 4.15 -16.09 -17.47
C GLN A 7 4.52 -17.55 -17.07
N PRO A 8 3.77 -18.20 -16.14
CA PRO A 8 3.31 -17.72 -14.83
C PRO A 8 4.10 -18.37 -13.67
N GLN A 9 4.21 -17.64 -12.55
CA GLN A 9 4.81 -18.12 -11.29
C GLN A 9 3.81 -18.19 -10.11
N PHE A 10 2.52 -17.84 -10.30
CA PHE A 10 1.49 -17.91 -9.25
C PHE A 10 0.12 -18.37 -9.76
N ALA A 11 -0.58 -19.17 -8.94
CA ALA A 11 -1.99 -19.50 -9.06
C ALA A 11 -2.83 -18.66 -8.07
N VAL A 12 -3.95 -18.11 -8.53
CA VAL A 12 -4.82 -17.27 -7.69
C VAL A 12 -5.81 -18.13 -6.89
N ARG A 13 -5.84 -17.95 -5.58
CA ARG A 13 -6.80 -18.59 -4.66
C ARG A 13 -7.60 -17.51 -3.93
N ASN A 14 -8.93 -17.53 -4.05
CA ASN A 14 -9.80 -16.62 -3.30
C ASN A 14 -9.99 -17.14 -1.87
N LEU A 15 -9.96 -16.22 -0.90
CA LEU A 15 -10.29 -16.46 0.50
C LEU A 15 -11.60 -15.74 0.84
N HIS A 16 -12.52 -16.43 1.51
CA HIS A 16 -13.81 -15.86 1.87
C HIS A 16 -13.68 -15.10 3.18
N LEU A 17 -13.76 -13.77 3.09
CA LEU A 17 -13.76 -12.90 4.25
C LEU A 17 -15.12 -12.97 4.99
N PRO A 18 -15.12 -12.92 6.33
CA PRO A 18 -16.34 -12.74 7.12
C PRO A 18 -17.07 -11.46 6.72
N LYS A 19 -18.39 -11.41 6.93
CA LYS A 19 -19.26 -10.30 6.48
C LYS A 19 -18.73 -8.91 6.81
N GLU A 20 -18.15 -8.72 7.99
CA GLU A 20 -17.57 -7.44 8.38
C GLU A 20 -16.34 -7.06 7.55
N LEU A 21 -15.41 -7.99 7.34
CA LEU A 21 -14.20 -7.75 6.56
C LEU A 21 -14.51 -7.65 5.06
N ALA A 22 -15.57 -8.31 4.58
CA ALA A 22 -16.03 -8.24 3.20
C ALA A 22 -16.86 -6.98 2.89
N TYR A 23 -17.28 -6.23 3.91
CA TYR A 23 -18.18 -5.09 3.76
C TYR A 23 -17.48 -3.94 3.04
N TYR A 24 -18.03 -3.49 1.92
CA TYR A 24 -17.37 -2.53 1.02
C TYR A 24 -17.13 -1.14 1.63
N ASP A 25 -17.83 -0.70 2.69
CA ASP A 25 -17.46 0.56 3.34
C ASP A 25 -16.33 0.39 4.37
N ASN A 26 -15.92 -0.85 4.66
CA ASN A 26 -14.75 -1.14 5.48
C ASN A 26 -13.50 -1.17 4.59
N GLN A 27 -13.09 0.02 4.13
CA GLN A 27 -11.97 0.26 3.22
C GLN A 27 -10.62 -0.10 3.86
N PHE A 28 -9.69 -0.65 3.07
CA PHE A 28 -8.41 -1.17 3.53
C PHE A 28 -7.25 -0.57 2.74
N SER A 29 -6.16 -0.23 3.42
CA SER A 29 -4.99 0.47 2.85
C SER A 29 -3.65 -0.17 3.24
N GLY A 30 -3.65 -1.49 3.39
CA GLY A 30 -2.38 -2.21 3.57
C GLY A 30 -2.52 -3.54 4.29
N LEU A 31 -1.57 -4.41 4.00
CA LEU A 31 -1.40 -5.69 4.69
C LEU A 31 -0.03 -5.78 5.34
N ALA A 32 0.05 -6.50 6.46
CA ALA A 32 1.33 -6.97 6.95
C ALA A 32 1.20 -8.33 7.62
N ALA A 33 2.12 -9.24 7.30
CA ALA A 33 2.27 -10.50 8.01
C ALA A 33 3.35 -10.33 9.08
N SER A 34 3.02 -10.63 10.34
CA SER A 34 3.97 -10.63 11.45
C SER A 34 3.63 -11.71 12.45
N ALA A 35 4.65 -12.42 12.94
CA ALA A 35 4.50 -13.61 13.77
C ALA A 35 3.55 -14.63 13.13
N ASP A 36 2.41 -14.94 13.77
CA ASP A 36 1.41 -15.91 13.35
C ASP A 36 0.13 -15.25 12.79
N GLN A 37 0.16 -13.95 12.49
CA GLN A 37 -1.01 -13.18 12.07
C GLN A 37 -0.79 -12.41 10.76
N LEU A 38 -1.87 -12.27 10.00
CA LEU A 38 -2.05 -11.28 8.95
C LEU A 38 -2.85 -10.12 9.53
N TYR A 39 -2.29 -8.91 9.44
CA TYR A 39 -2.92 -7.66 9.83
C TYR A 39 -3.44 -6.94 8.59
N LEU A 40 -4.68 -6.44 8.68
CA LEU A 40 -5.34 -5.66 7.64
C LEU A 40 -5.60 -4.26 8.21
N LEU A 41 -4.99 -3.23 7.61
CA LEU A 41 -5.19 -1.84 8.04
C LEU A 41 -6.49 -1.30 7.46
N SER A 42 -7.39 -0.80 8.32
CA SER A 42 -8.52 0.00 7.83
C SER A 42 -8.09 1.44 7.56
N GLU A 43 -8.55 2.04 6.47
CA GLU A 43 -8.23 3.43 6.11
C GLU A 43 -8.67 4.45 7.18
N SER A 44 -9.64 4.08 8.03
CA SER A 44 -10.07 4.94 9.13
C SER A 44 -10.49 6.34 8.66
N ARG A 45 -11.12 6.42 7.48
CA ARG A 45 -11.41 7.67 6.77
C ARG A 45 -12.23 8.64 7.59
N LEU A 46 -11.86 9.92 7.52
CA LEU A 46 -12.56 10.98 8.24
C LEU A 46 -14.00 11.17 7.74
N GLN A 47 -14.19 11.17 6.42
CA GLN A 47 -15.49 11.41 5.78
C GLN A 47 -16.54 10.34 6.13
N ASP A 48 -16.09 9.10 6.35
CA ASP A 48 -16.95 7.97 6.68
C ASP A 48 -17.16 7.82 8.19
N LYS A 49 -16.50 8.66 9.00
CA LYS A 49 -16.42 8.51 10.46
C LYS A 49 -15.96 7.10 10.86
N ALA A 50 -15.06 6.52 10.07
CA ALA A 50 -14.64 5.14 10.26
C ALA A 50 -13.80 4.99 11.53
N GLU A 51 -14.01 3.87 12.21
CA GLU A 51 -13.24 3.47 13.38
C GLU A 51 -11.77 3.26 13.00
N ALA A 52 -10.85 3.72 13.87
CA ALA A 52 -9.43 3.47 13.70
C ALA A 52 -9.05 2.08 14.24
N LYS A 53 -8.77 1.13 13.34
CA LYS A 53 -8.49 -0.26 13.71
C LYS A 53 -7.60 -0.98 12.71
N LEU A 54 -7.03 -2.09 13.17
CA LEU A 54 -6.59 -3.20 12.33
C LEU A 54 -7.57 -4.36 12.52
N TYR A 55 -7.63 -5.25 11.53
CA TYR A 55 -8.10 -6.60 11.74
C TYR A 55 -6.91 -7.54 11.78
N ALA A 56 -6.97 -8.55 12.65
CA ALA A 56 -5.98 -9.60 12.73
C ALA A 56 -6.64 -10.95 12.45
N VAL A 57 -6.03 -11.72 11.53
CA VAL A 57 -6.44 -13.09 11.19
C VAL A 57 -5.24 -13.99 11.36
N ARG A 58 -5.39 -15.13 12.03
CA ARG A 58 -4.25 -16.05 12.19
C ARG A 58 -3.89 -16.68 10.86
N LEU A 59 -2.60 -16.78 10.56
CA LEU A 59 -2.08 -17.39 9.34
C LEU A 59 -2.50 -18.87 9.23
N ALA A 60 -2.58 -19.58 10.35
CA ALA A 60 -3.07 -20.96 10.40
C ALA A 60 -4.57 -21.09 10.01
N ASP A 61 -5.39 -20.07 10.29
CA ASP A 61 -6.80 -20.06 9.88
C ASP A 61 -6.94 -19.79 8.38
N LEU A 62 -6.09 -18.94 7.81
CA LEU A 62 -5.98 -18.73 6.38
C LEU A 62 -5.54 -20.00 5.65
N ASP A 63 -4.51 -20.69 6.16
CA ASP A 63 -4.09 -22.01 5.65
C ASP A 63 -5.24 -23.02 5.66
N ARG A 64 -5.99 -23.06 6.76
CA ARG A 64 -7.15 -23.96 6.89
C ARG A 64 -8.21 -23.63 5.85
N GLN A 65 -8.51 -22.36 5.60
CA GLN A 65 -9.48 -21.98 4.58
C GLN A 65 -9.00 -22.29 3.16
N LEU A 66 -7.69 -22.22 2.89
CA LEU A 66 -7.12 -22.64 1.60
C LEU A 66 -7.32 -24.14 1.32
N ALA A 67 -7.41 -24.96 2.38
CA ALA A 67 -7.67 -26.40 2.28
C ALA A 67 -9.16 -26.75 2.37
N ASP A 68 -9.94 -25.98 3.12
CA ASP A 68 -11.37 -26.14 3.35
C ASP A 68 -12.08 -24.79 3.15
N THR A 69 -12.63 -24.58 1.95
CA THR A 69 -13.25 -23.31 1.58
C THR A 69 -14.54 -23.00 2.35
N ALA A 70 -15.10 -23.98 3.08
CA ALA A 70 -16.24 -23.79 3.97
C ALA A 70 -15.84 -23.30 5.37
N TYR A 71 -14.55 -23.30 5.70
CA TYR A 71 -14.06 -22.78 6.97
C TYR A 71 -14.30 -21.27 7.08
N VAL A 72 -14.96 -20.85 8.16
CA VAL A 72 -15.21 -19.43 8.45
C VAL A 72 -14.02 -18.86 9.19
N LEU A 73 -13.36 -17.85 8.61
CA LEU A 73 -12.20 -17.21 9.21
C LEU A 73 -12.58 -16.48 10.51
N PRO A 74 -12.03 -16.87 11.67
CA PRO A 74 -12.10 -16.02 12.85
C PRO A 74 -11.18 -14.81 12.65
N TYR A 75 -11.57 -13.69 13.23
CA TYR A 75 -10.78 -12.46 13.22
C TYR A 75 -10.87 -11.76 14.56
N GLN A 76 -9.88 -10.93 14.84
CA GLN A 76 -9.85 -10.00 15.96
C GLN A 76 -9.83 -8.56 15.43
N LYS A 77 -10.61 -7.68 16.06
CA LYS A 77 -10.43 -6.24 15.91
C LYS A 77 -9.37 -5.75 16.87
N VAL A 78 -8.43 -4.98 16.35
CA VAL A 78 -7.33 -4.39 17.10
C VAL A 78 -7.46 -2.87 17.00
N PRO A 79 -8.06 -2.18 17.99
CA PRO A 79 -8.23 -0.72 17.95
C PRO A 79 -6.89 0.01 17.87
N ILE A 80 -6.89 1.15 17.18
CA ILE A 80 -5.76 2.08 17.11
C ILE A 80 -6.04 3.26 18.05
N ALA A 81 -5.33 3.29 19.18
CA ALA A 81 -5.40 4.36 20.16
C ALA A 81 -4.43 5.50 19.85
N GLY A 82 -4.78 6.74 20.23
CA GLY A 82 -3.93 7.93 20.08
C GLY A 82 -4.09 8.69 18.76
N LEU A 83 -4.73 8.11 17.74
CA LEU A 83 -4.96 8.77 16.45
C LEU A 83 -5.72 10.11 16.57
N PRO A 84 -6.77 10.26 17.42
CA PRO A 84 -7.46 11.56 17.56
C PRO A 84 -6.53 12.69 18.02
N ALA A 85 -5.58 12.42 18.91
CA ALA A 85 -4.62 13.42 19.38
C ALA A 85 -3.65 13.85 18.26
N LEU A 86 -3.19 12.90 17.44
CA LEU A 86 -2.34 13.18 16.29
C LEU A 86 -3.10 13.95 15.20
N ARG A 87 -4.37 13.61 14.93
CA ARG A 87 -5.24 14.38 14.03
C ARG A 87 -5.41 15.83 14.49
N ALA A 88 -5.61 16.05 15.79
CA ALA A 88 -5.72 17.41 16.34
C ALA A 88 -4.42 18.22 16.13
N ARG A 89 -3.24 17.58 16.24
CA ARG A 89 -1.95 18.22 15.94
C ARG A 89 -1.80 18.58 14.47
N MET A 90 -2.23 17.71 13.55
CA MET A 90 -2.23 18.00 12.11
C MET A 90 -3.14 19.19 11.79
N ALA A 91 -4.37 19.19 12.35
CA ALA A 91 -5.33 20.27 12.18
C ALA A 91 -4.81 21.61 12.72
N ALA A 92 -4.13 21.60 13.88
CA ALA A 92 -3.48 22.79 14.43
C ALA A 92 -2.35 23.33 13.54
N ALA A 93 -1.74 22.48 12.71
CA ALA A 93 -0.77 22.86 11.68
C ALA A 93 -1.42 23.19 10.31
N GLY A 94 -2.75 23.33 10.27
CA GLY A 94 -3.50 23.64 9.05
C GLY A 94 -3.53 22.51 8.02
N GLN A 95 -3.21 21.27 8.40
CA GLN A 95 -3.32 20.10 7.53
C GLN A 95 -4.62 19.35 7.79
N ARG A 96 -5.20 18.78 6.73
CA ARG A 96 -6.46 18.04 6.82
C ARG A 96 -6.22 16.55 6.62
N TYR A 97 -6.40 15.78 7.69
CA TYR A 97 -6.39 14.31 7.65
C TYR A 97 -7.52 13.77 6.77
N GLU A 98 -7.25 12.76 5.94
CA GLU A 98 -8.25 12.02 5.17
C GLU A 98 -8.34 10.56 5.58
N GLY A 99 -7.22 9.84 5.63
CA GLY A 99 -7.13 8.40 5.89
C GLY A 99 -5.75 7.96 6.39
N LEU A 100 -5.66 6.71 6.84
CA LEU A 100 -4.41 5.97 7.01
C LEU A 100 -4.18 5.20 5.71
N GLU A 101 -2.96 5.25 5.15
CA GLU A 101 -2.73 4.75 3.78
C GLU A 101 -1.71 3.63 3.65
N ALA A 102 -0.94 3.36 4.70
CA ALA A 102 0.08 2.33 4.66
C ALA A 102 0.41 1.86 6.06
N MET A 103 0.85 0.62 6.18
CA MET A 103 1.29 0.01 7.43
C MET A 103 2.62 -0.72 7.26
N LEU A 104 3.51 -0.53 8.22
CA LEU A 104 4.71 -1.34 8.37
C LEU A 104 4.81 -1.84 9.82
N LEU A 105 4.92 -3.15 9.97
CA LEU A 105 5.21 -3.80 11.25
C LEU A 105 6.65 -4.30 11.28
N VAL A 106 7.44 -3.78 12.21
CA VAL A 106 8.79 -4.27 12.50
C VAL A 106 8.79 -4.75 13.94
N GLN A 107 8.72 -6.07 14.13
CA GLN A 107 8.48 -6.67 15.45
C GLN A 107 7.16 -6.16 16.05
N ASP A 108 7.22 -5.45 17.17
CA ASP A 108 6.09 -4.81 17.83
C ASP A 108 5.95 -3.32 17.49
N VAL A 109 6.85 -2.75 16.69
CA VAL A 109 6.77 -1.34 16.26
C VAL A 109 5.88 -1.24 15.03
N VAL A 110 4.91 -0.34 15.09
CA VAL A 110 4.00 -0.03 13.97
C VAL A 110 4.34 1.35 13.43
N TYR A 111 4.48 1.44 12.11
CA TYR A 111 4.52 2.70 11.38
C TYR A 111 3.28 2.79 10.50
N LEU A 112 2.66 3.97 10.47
CA LEU A 112 1.49 4.24 9.64
C LEU A 112 1.72 5.52 8.84
N SER A 113 1.31 5.55 7.58
CA SER A 113 1.21 6.80 6.84
C SER A 113 -0.19 7.40 6.95
N VAL A 114 -0.29 8.69 6.64
CA VAL A 114 -1.55 9.45 6.65
C VAL A 114 -1.72 10.15 5.31
N GLU A 115 -2.87 9.95 4.67
CA GLU A 115 -3.37 10.80 3.61
C GLU A 115 -3.82 12.13 4.17
N THR A 116 -3.45 13.18 3.47
CA THR A 116 -3.99 14.51 3.66
C THR A 116 -4.57 15.00 2.35
N ASP A 117 -5.53 15.93 2.44
CA ASP A 117 -6.19 16.46 1.23
C ASP A 117 -5.19 16.96 0.19
N THR A 118 -5.58 16.89 -1.09
CA THR A 118 -4.68 17.25 -2.21
C THR A 118 -3.97 18.60 -2.03
N PRO A 119 -4.62 19.67 -1.52
CA PRO A 119 -3.95 20.94 -1.26
C PRO A 119 -2.95 20.93 -0.08
N SER A 120 -3.02 19.95 0.83
CA SER A 120 -2.07 19.84 1.94
C SER A 120 -0.67 19.53 1.41
N PRO A 121 0.36 20.34 1.74
CA PRO A 121 1.73 20.12 1.28
C PRO A 121 2.44 18.93 1.95
N LEU A 122 1.86 18.38 3.02
CA LEU A 122 2.49 17.37 3.86
C LEU A 122 1.65 16.10 3.93
N CYS A 123 2.31 14.96 3.86
CA CYS A 123 1.82 13.71 4.44
C CYS A 123 2.50 13.51 5.80
N TYR A 124 2.05 12.51 6.54
CA TYR A 124 2.62 12.22 7.86
C TYR A 124 2.99 10.75 8.02
N LEU A 125 4.09 10.52 8.71
CA LEU A 125 4.44 9.22 9.29
C LEU A 125 4.13 9.25 10.78
N LEU A 126 3.39 8.23 11.23
CA LEU A 126 3.08 7.95 12.62
C LEU A 126 3.90 6.76 13.09
N ARG A 127 4.09 6.67 14.40
CA ARG A 127 4.76 5.54 15.06
C ARG A 127 3.94 5.11 16.26
N GLY A 128 3.91 3.81 16.52
CA GLY A 128 3.27 3.24 17.69
C GLY A 128 3.84 1.87 18.03
N GLN A 129 3.15 1.20 18.94
CA GLN A 129 3.46 -0.17 19.33
C GLN A 129 2.21 -1.04 19.21
N LEU A 130 2.37 -2.20 18.58
CA LEU A 130 1.42 -3.27 18.61
C LEU A 130 1.50 -3.96 19.98
N ARG A 131 0.41 -3.92 20.72
CA ARG A 131 0.19 -4.66 21.97
C ARG A 131 -0.77 -5.81 21.71
N ALA A 132 -0.97 -6.66 22.70
CA ALA A 132 -1.79 -7.86 22.58
C ALA A 132 -3.23 -7.60 22.05
N ASN A 133 -3.79 -6.42 22.30
CA ASN A 133 -5.16 -6.09 21.95
C ASN A 133 -5.36 -4.70 21.33
N ALA A 134 -4.29 -3.96 21.02
CA ALA A 134 -4.39 -2.61 20.46
C ALA A 134 -3.09 -2.19 19.78
N VAL A 135 -3.18 -1.28 18.82
CA VAL A 135 -2.07 -0.43 18.43
C VAL A 135 -2.12 0.83 19.27
N VAL A 136 -1.04 1.14 19.98
CA VAL A 136 -0.92 2.37 20.78
C VAL A 136 0.03 3.31 20.06
N LEU A 137 -0.50 4.38 19.47
CA LEU A 137 0.32 5.38 18.79
C LEU A 137 1.05 6.26 19.81
N ASP A 138 2.32 6.57 19.53
CA ASP A 138 3.09 7.57 20.26
C ASP A 138 2.60 8.96 19.84
N THR A 139 1.80 9.59 20.71
CA THR A 139 1.22 10.90 20.42
C THR A 139 2.24 12.03 20.39
N THR A 140 3.49 11.77 20.80
CA THR A 140 4.61 12.72 20.69
C THR A 140 5.29 12.62 19.32
N PHE A 141 5.27 11.45 18.69
CA PHE A 141 5.82 11.22 17.36
C PHE A 141 4.82 11.60 16.26
N LEU A 142 5.14 12.65 15.51
CA LEU A 142 4.44 13.05 14.30
C LEU A 142 5.47 13.61 13.33
N LEU A 143 5.79 12.87 12.28
CA LEU A 143 6.81 13.27 11.32
C LEU A 143 6.14 13.79 10.04
N PRO A 144 6.15 15.11 9.79
CA PRO A 144 5.71 15.67 8.52
C PRO A 144 6.71 15.35 7.41
N LEU A 145 6.19 14.99 6.24
CA LEU A 145 6.98 14.66 5.06
C LEU A 145 6.35 15.37 3.86
N ALA A 146 7.16 16.11 3.11
CA ALA A 146 6.67 16.90 1.99
C ALA A 146 6.20 16.03 0.83
N LYS A 147 5.02 16.35 0.29
CA LYS A 147 4.53 15.81 -0.98
C LYS A 147 5.38 16.32 -2.15
N PRO A 148 5.48 15.56 -3.25
CA PRO A 148 6.18 15.99 -4.44
C PRO A 148 5.38 17.08 -5.15
N LEU A 149 6.10 17.98 -5.83
CA LEU A 149 5.53 19.06 -6.63
C LEU A 149 5.80 18.80 -8.12
N ALA A 150 4.86 19.22 -8.95
CA ALA A 150 5.08 19.30 -10.39
C ALA A 150 6.11 20.41 -10.73
N PRO A 151 6.65 20.44 -11.96
CA PRO A 151 7.65 21.45 -12.36
C PRO A 151 7.18 22.91 -12.21
N ASP A 152 5.87 23.16 -12.26
CA ASP A 152 5.26 24.48 -12.06
C ASP A 152 5.01 24.83 -10.58
N GLY A 153 5.42 23.95 -9.66
CA GLY A 153 5.24 24.10 -8.21
C GLY A 153 3.88 23.65 -7.70
N SER A 154 2.98 23.15 -8.54
CA SER A 154 1.67 22.65 -8.12
C SER A 154 1.77 21.29 -7.40
N HIS A 155 0.82 21.02 -6.50
CA HIS A 155 0.71 19.71 -5.84
C HIS A 155 0.26 18.65 -6.84
N ILE A 156 0.94 17.51 -6.79
CA ILE A 156 0.58 16.37 -7.62
C ILE A 156 -0.62 15.67 -6.98
N TYR A 157 -1.66 15.46 -7.77
CA TYR A 157 -2.89 14.79 -7.35
C TYR A 157 -2.57 13.41 -6.75
N ASN A 158 -3.12 13.15 -5.57
CA ASN A 158 -3.02 11.89 -4.84
C ASN A 158 -1.58 11.36 -4.65
N ALA A 159 -0.59 12.24 -4.49
CA ALA A 159 0.80 11.83 -4.25
C ALA A 159 1.11 11.57 -2.75
N GLY A 160 0.22 10.84 -2.07
CA GLY A 160 0.38 10.40 -0.68
C GLY A 160 1.42 9.28 -0.54
N PHE A 161 1.70 8.82 0.69
CA PHE A 161 2.47 7.58 0.90
C PHE A 161 1.53 6.42 1.09
N GLU A 162 1.52 5.50 0.14
CA GLU A 162 0.70 4.29 0.19
C GLU A 162 1.51 3.03 0.44
N ALA A 163 2.84 3.12 0.50
CA ALA A 163 3.65 1.97 0.88
C ALA A 163 4.80 2.33 1.82
N LEU A 164 5.00 1.46 2.80
CA LEU A 164 6.09 1.52 3.77
C LEU A 164 6.89 0.23 3.74
N ALA A 165 8.22 0.32 3.81
CA ALA A 165 9.08 -0.85 3.88
C ALA A 165 10.24 -0.64 4.86
N ALA A 166 10.85 -1.73 5.31
CA ALA A 166 12.05 -1.68 6.14
C ALA A 166 13.23 -2.38 5.44
N ALA A 167 14.40 -1.74 5.43
CA ALA A 167 15.67 -2.39 5.13
C ALA A 167 16.83 -1.66 5.77
N ASN A 168 17.90 -2.39 6.13
CA ASN A 168 19.14 -1.81 6.66
C ASN A 168 18.94 -0.82 7.83
N LYS A 169 17.96 -1.08 8.71
CA LYS A 169 17.56 -0.18 9.81
C LYS A 169 17.06 1.19 9.32
N GLN A 170 16.47 1.22 8.13
CA GLN A 170 15.77 2.36 7.55
C GLN A 170 14.31 1.99 7.37
N VAL A 171 13.41 2.93 7.65
CA VAL A 171 12.04 2.94 7.15
C VAL A 171 12.05 3.69 5.82
N MET A 172 11.47 3.08 4.80
CA MET A 172 11.28 3.69 3.49
C MET A 172 9.81 4.03 3.29
N ALA A 173 9.53 5.22 2.78
CA ALA A 173 8.17 5.65 2.43
C ALA A 173 8.08 5.98 0.94
N PHE A 174 7.28 5.17 0.24
CA PHE A 174 7.05 5.28 -1.20
C PHE A 174 5.80 6.12 -1.42
N PHE A 175 5.87 7.05 -2.37
CA PHE A 175 4.68 7.74 -2.82
C PHE A 175 3.76 6.76 -3.55
N GLU A 176 2.48 7.06 -3.70
CA GLU A 176 1.63 6.31 -4.61
C GLU A 176 2.11 6.47 -6.06
N TYR A 177 2.32 7.72 -6.50
CA TYR A 177 2.89 8.02 -7.80
C TYR A 177 4.41 8.14 -7.74
N ASN A 178 5.15 7.47 -8.64
CA ASN A 178 6.62 7.50 -8.65
C ASN A 178 7.21 7.69 -10.06
N SER A 179 6.51 8.44 -10.92
CA SER A 179 6.97 8.80 -12.27
C SER A 179 6.91 10.30 -12.54
N PHE A 180 7.46 11.09 -11.62
CA PHE A 180 7.57 12.53 -11.71
C PHE A 180 8.50 12.98 -12.84
N PRO A 181 8.21 14.12 -13.51
CA PRO A 181 9.19 14.79 -14.35
C PRO A 181 10.43 15.17 -13.52
N GLY A 182 11.60 14.67 -13.89
CA GLY A 182 12.85 14.92 -13.18
C GLY A 182 13.31 13.72 -12.35
N GLN A 183 13.60 13.93 -11.05
CA GLN A 183 14.12 12.91 -10.16
C GLN A 183 13.01 12.27 -9.34
N ASN A 184 12.97 10.94 -9.34
CA ASN A 184 12.08 10.14 -8.51
C ASN A 184 12.85 9.63 -7.31
N SER A 185 12.22 9.67 -6.14
CA SER A 185 12.87 9.26 -4.89
C SER A 185 11.87 8.73 -3.88
N VAL A 186 12.37 7.84 -3.02
CA VAL A 186 11.69 7.32 -1.84
C VAL A 186 12.32 7.99 -0.62
N TYR A 187 11.52 8.35 0.38
CA TYR A 187 12.10 8.85 1.64
C TYR A 187 12.72 7.70 2.41
N GLU A 188 13.92 7.91 2.94
CA GLU A 188 14.57 6.99 3.88
C GLU A 188 14.75 7.65 5.25
N LEU A 189 14.43 6.88 6.29
CA LEU A 189 14.30 7.35 7.66
C LEU A 189 15.02 6.39 8.60
N ALA A 190 16.03 6.87 9.32
CA ALA A 190 16.78 6.05 10.27
C ALA A 190 15.84 5.48 11.33
N SER A 191 15.67 4.16 11.37
CA SER A 191 14.69 3.52 12.22
C SER A 191 15.10 3.49 13.70
N ASN A 192 16.36 3.80 14.02
CA ASN A 192 16.85 3.84 15.41
C ASN A 192 18.02 4.82 15.64
N PRO A 193 17.81 5.92 16.41
CA PRO A 193 16.51 6.44 16.83
C PRO A 193 15.84 7.18 15.67
N LEU A 194 14.61 6.78 15.31
CA LEU A 194 13.76 7.63 14.47
C LEU A 194 13.17 8.74 15.32
N SER A 195 13.54 9.98 15.04
CA SER A 195 13.01 11.18 15.69
C SER A 195 12.07 11.91 14.74
N SER A 196 11.05 12.58 15.27
CA SER A 196 10.20 13.49 14.49
C SER A 196 10.95 14.73 14.00
N ALA A 197 12.18 14.97 14.50
CA ALA A 197 13.07 16.03 14.04
C ALA A 197 14.10 15.54 13.00
N SER A 198 14.10 14.24 12.66
CA SER A 198 15.04 13.70 11.67
C SER A 198 14.75 14.25 10.28
N ALA A 199 15.75 14.82 9.63
CA ALA A 199 15.67 15.15 8.22
C ALA A 199 15.63 13.84 7.41
N PRO A 200 14.61 13.61 6.58
CA PRO A 200 14.54 12.39 5.79
C PRO A 200 15.61 12.41 4.70
N GLY A 201 16.30 11.29 4.51
CA GLY A 201 17.11 11.06 3.33
C GLY A 201 16.22 10.78 2.11
N LYS A 202 16.83 10.75 0.93
CA LYS A 202 16.14 10.39 -0.32
C LYS A 202 16.94 9.33 -1.06
N LEU A 203 16.31 8.19 -1.31
CA LEU A 203 16.84 7.13 -2.15
C LEU A 203 16.34 7.33 -3.58
N PRO A 204 17.23 7.47 -4.58
CA PRO A 204 16.82 7.53 -5.97
C PRO A 204 16.04 6.29 -6.38
N LEU A 205 14.96 6.50 -7.12
CA LEU A 205 14.11 5.45 -7.69
C LEU A 205 14.04 5.65 -9.21
N ALA A 206 14.20 4.60 -9.98
CA ALA A 206 13.91 4.67 -11.42
C ALA A 206 12.42 5.00 -11.64
N PRO A 207 12.04 5.88 -12.61
CA PRO A 207 10.64 6.20 -12.87
C PRO A 207 9.79 4.93 -12.94
N LEU A 208 8.74 4.88 -12.13
CA LEU A 208 7.90 3.69 -11.95
C LEU A 208 6.48 4.06 -12.41
N PRO A 209 5.99 3.43 -13.49
CA PRO A 209 4.69 3.75 -14.06
C PRO A 209 3.56 3.17 -13.22
N PHE A 210 2.40 3.82 -13.27
CA PHE A 210 1.22 3.48 -12.47
C PHE A 210 1.45 3.68 -10.95
N ARG A 211 0.43 3.36 -10.15
CA ARG A 211 0.41 3.54 -8.69
C ARG A 211 1.18 2.43 -7.99
N ILE A 212 1.81 2.73 -6.87
CA ILE A 212 2.24 1.75 -5.87
C ILE A 212 1.32 1.91 -4.65
N THR A 213 0.52 0.88 -4.39
CA THR A 213 -0.50 0.93 -3.34
C THR A 213 -0.13 0.14 -2.09
N ASP A 214 0.85 -0.76 -2.17
CA ASP A 214 1.48 -1.39 -1.00
C ASP A 214 2.79 -2.12 -1.40
N VAL A 215 3.66 -2.39 -0.42
CA VAL A 215 4.95 -3.08 -0.57
C VAL A 215 5.19 -4.04 0.59
N THR A 216 5.59 -5.28 0.29
CA THR A 216 6.05 -6.26 1.28
C THR A 216 7.52 -6.60 1.08
N ALA A 217 8.27 -6.78 2.18
CA ALA A 217 9.61 -7.34 2.12
C ALA A 217 9.57 -8.81 1.68
N THR A 218 10.47 -9.21 0.79
CA THR A 218 10.63 -10.60 0.32
C THR A 218 12.06 -11.13 0.47
N GLY A 219 12.97 -10.28 0.93
CA GLY A 219 14.33 -10.64 1.26
C GLY A 219 15.13 -9.44 1.74
N LYS A 220 16.41 -9.64 2.00
CA LYS A 220 17.32 -8.53 2.29
C LYS A 220 17.36 -7.59 1.08
N ASN A 221 17.01 -6.32 1.29
CA ASN A 221 16.99 -5.29 0.25
C ASN A 221 16.08 -5.58 -0.95
N ARG A 222 15.13 -6.52 -0.80
CA ARG A 222 14.21 -6.91 -1.87
C ARG A 222 12.77 -6.86 -1.38
N PHE A 223 11.92 -6.29 -2.20
CA PHE A 223 10.51 -6.08 -1.93
C PHE A 223 9.68 -6.52 -3.11
N THR A 224 8.42 -6.84 -2.83
CA THR A 224 7.38 -7.01 -3.86
C THR A 224 6.35 -5.93 -3.66
N ALA A 225 6.00 -5.23 -4.74
CA ALA A 225 5.06 -4.12 -4.72
C ALA A 225 3.83 -4.44 -5.56
N LEU A 226 2.66 -3.98 -5.11
CA LEU A 226 1.49 -3.85 -5.96
C LEU A 226 1.70 -2.68 -6.91
N ASN A 227 1.42 -2.88 -8.20
CA ASN A 227 1.51 -1.84 -9.20
C ASN A 227 0.24 -1.80 -10.04
N TYR A 228 -0.54 -0.73 -9.84
CA TYR A 228 -1.93 -0.66 -10.27
C TYR A 228 -2.22 0.57 -11.11
N PHE A 229 -2.91 0.37 -12.22
CA PHE A 229 -3.50 1.43 -13.04
C PHE A 229 -5.01 1.29 -13.04
N PHE A 230 -5.69 2.31 -12.53
CA PHE A 230 -7.12 2.48 -12.71
C PHE A 230 -7.39 3.26 -14.00
N LYS A 231 -8.31 2.76 -14.83
CA LYS A 231 -8.68 3.42 -16.11
C LYS A 231 -9.33 4.80 -16.00
N GLY A 232 -9.50 5.33 -14.78
CA GLY A 232 -10.23 6.55 -14.46
C GLY A 232 -9.89 7.77 -15.32
N GLY A 233 -10.75 8.78 -15.21
CA GLY A 233 -10.58 10.09 -15.86
C GLY A 233 -10.17 11.16 -14.86
N GLY A 234 -10.13 12.42 -15.30
CA GLY A 234 -9.84 13.55 -14.40
C GLY A 234 -8.45 13.44 -13.76
N GLY A 235 -8.40 13.51 -12.43
CA GLY A 235 -7.15 13.44 -11.65
C GLY A 235 -6.37 12.15 -11.86
N ASP A 236 -7.05 11.01 -12.07
CA ASP A 236 -6.42 9.71 -12.29
C ASP A 236 -5.64 9.64 -13.61
N ALA A 237 -5.83 10.62 -14.51
CA ALA A 237 -5.04 10.70 -15.74
C ALA A 237 -3.55 10.92 -15.48
N VAL A 238 -3.15 11.38 -14.28
CA VAL A 238 -1.74 11.55 -13.90
C VAL A 238 -0.95 10.24 -13.94
N TYR A 239 -1.61 9.09 -13.75
CA TYR A 239 -0.96 7.77 -13.76
C TYR A 239 -0.78 7.19 -15.16
N ARG A 240 -1.23 7.87 -16.21
CA ARG A 240 -1.06 7.43 -17.59
C ARG A 240 0.39 7.62 -18.00
N PRO A 241 1.11 6.55 -18.43
CA PRO A 241 2.46 6.70 -18.93
C PRO A 241 2.50 7.69 -20.11
N PRO A 242 3.57 8.49 -20.22
CA PRO A 242 3.74 9.39 -21.36
C PRO A 242 3.84 8.59 -22.66
N ALA A 243 3.49 9.22 -23.79
CA ALA A 243 3.56 8.57 -25.11
C ALA A 243 4.96 8.05 -25.49
N SER A 244 6.02 8.58 -24.86
CA SER A 244 7.39 8.10 -25.01
C SER A 244 7.65 6.75 -24.34
N ASP A 245 6.84 6.34 -23.37
CA ASP A 245 6.88 5.02 -22.71
C ASP A 245 5.86 4.06 -23.36
N LEU A 246 6.06 3.80 -24.66
CA LEU A 246 5.22 2.89 -25.43
C LEU A 246 5.05 1.50 -24.79
N PRO A 247 6.08 0.87 -24.18
CA PRO A 247 5.92 -0.43 -23.55
C PRO A 247 4.87 -0.45 -22.43
N ASN A 248 4.87 0.52 -21.52
CA ASN A 248 3.86 0.56 -20.45
C ASN A 248 2.52 1.13 -20.94
N ALA A 249 2.52 2.11 -21.84
CA ALA A 249 1.28 2.65 -22.40
C ALA A 249 0.43 1.57 -23.07
N ARG A 250 1.05 0.61 -23.77
CA ARG A 250 0.35 -0.52 -24.40
C ARG A 250 -0.31 -1.50 -23.41
N LEU A 251 0.07 -1.49 -22.13
CA LEU A 251 -0.54 -2.37 -21.13
C LEU A 251 -1.94 -1.91 -20.73
N ILE A 252 -2.19 -0.61 -20.84
CA ILE A 252 -3.41 0.05 -20.35
C ILE A 252 -4.34 0.51 -21.48
N LEU A 253 -3.98 0.21 -22.73
CA LEU A 253 -4.78 0.56 -23.91
C LEU A 253 -5.45 -0.69 -24.49
N ASP A 254 -6.67 -0.51 -24.99
CA ASP A 254 -7.40 -1.45 -25.84
C ASP A 254 -8.00 -0.74 -27.07
N GLN A 255 -8.86 -1.42 -27.83
CA GLN A 255 -9.47 -0.85 -29.04
C GLN A 255 -10.47 0.30 -28.75
N GLY A 256 -10.99 0.40 -27.52
CA GLY A 256 -12.03 1.35 -27.11
C GLY A 256 -11.55 2.45 -26.16
N GLY A 257 -10.31 2.39 -25.68
CA GLY A 257 -9.71 3.41 -24.82
C GLY A 257 -8.76 2.82 -23.77
N TYR A 258 -8.89 3.31 -22.54
CA TYR A 258 -8.10 2.82 -21.42
C TYR A 258 -8.78 1.67 -20.69
N LYS A 259 -7.98 0.66 -20.33
CA LYS A 259 -8.36 -0.44 -19.44
C LYS A 259 -7.52 -0.41 -18.16
N SER A 260 -8.10 -0.86 -17.06
CA SER A 260 -7.35 -1.03 -15.82
C SER A 260 -6.33 -2.16 -15.98
N TYR A 261 -5.28 -2.12 -15.18
CA TYR A 261 -4.20 -3.10 -15.26
C TYR A 261 -3.53 -3.24 -13.89
N ALA A 262 -3.20 -4.48 -13.52
CA ALA A 262 -2.55 -4.78 -12.25
C ALA A 262 -1.42 -5.78 -12.44
N ARG A 263 -0.28 -5.52 -11.80
CA ARG A 263 0.87 -6.42 -11.76
C ARG A 263 1.59 -6.34 -10.41
N LEU A 264 2.44 -7.31 -10.15
CA LEU A 264 3.45 -7.26 -9.12
C LEU A 264 4.78 -6.79 -9.71
N LEU A 265 5.52 -6.01 -8.95
CA LEU A 265 6.91 -5.65 -9.24
C LEU A 265 7.83 -6.26 -8.19
N THR A 266 9.05 -6.62 -8.58
CA THR A 266 10.17 -6.71 -7.63
C THR A 266 10.83 -5.35 -7.56
N ILE A 267 11.09 -4.84 -6.36
CA ILE A 267 11.91 -3.66 -6.09
C ILE A 267 13.17 -4.11 -5.35
N GLU A 268 14.33 -3.64 -5.77
CA GLU A 268 15.62 -3.98 -5.15
C GLU A 268 16.42 -2.73 -4.81
N LEU A 269 16.92 -2.68 -3.57
CA LEU A 269 17.86 -1.66 -3.09
C LEU A 269 19.30 -2.17 -3.32
N LYS A 270 19.98 -1.56 -4.29
CA LYS A 270 21.36 -1.88 -4.66
C LYS A 270 22.15 -0.59 -4.88
N ASP A 271 23.36 -0.52 -4.33
CA ASP A 271 24.27 0.63 -4.48
C ASP A 271 23.60 1.98 -4.13
N ASN A 272 22.79 1.97 -3.05
CA ASN A 272 22.01 3.12 -2.58
C ASN A 272 20.97 3.67 -3.58
N GLN A 273 20.50 2.82 -4.49
CA GLN A 273 19.45 3.12 -5.46
C GLN A 273 18.38 2.03 -5.46
N LEU A 274 17.13 2.43 -5.67
CA LEU A 274 16.02 1.51 -5.89
C LEU A 274 15.79 1.29 -7.39
N THR A 275 15.76 0.02 -7.77
CA THR A 275 15.43 -0.43 -9.12
C THR A 275 14.22 -1.36 -9.06
N TRP A 276 13.50 -1.49 -10.18
CA TRP A 276 12.29 -2.33 -10.22
C TRP A 276 12.22 -3.13 -11.51
N GLN A 277 11.53 -4.27 -11.46
CA GLN A 277 11.23 -5.11 -12.62
C GLN A 277 9.85 -5.77 -12.47
N PRO A 278 9.08 -5.98 -13.55
CA PRO A 278 7.84 -6.75 -13.48
C PRO A 278 8.09 -8.17 -12.98
N LEU A 279 7.31 -8.59 -11.99
CA LEU A 279 7.36 -9.92 -11.40
C LEU A 279 6.27 -10.83 -11.99
N TRP A 280 5.02 -10.37 -11.96
CA TRP A 280 3.87 -11.16 -12.35
C TRP A 280 2.69 -10.27 -12.71
N GLU A 281 1.83 -10.70 -13.63
CA GLU A 281 0.64 -9.95 -14.04
C GLU A 281 -0.61 -10.64 -13.54
N PHE A 282 -1.54 -9.87 -12.97
CA PHE A 282 -2.83 -10.43 -12.58
C PHE A 282 -3.58 -10.90 -13.82
N PRO A 283 -4.36 -11.99 -13.74
CA PRO A 283 -5.30 -12.33 -14.80
C PRO A 283 -6.30 -11.21 -15.02
N GLU A 284 -6.74 -11.00 -16.26
CA GLU A 284 -7.64 -9.91 -16.67
C GLU A 284 -8.87 -9.70 -15.77
N PRO A 285 -9.57 -10.75 -15.27
CA PRO A 285 -10.69 -10.57 -14.34
C PRO A 285 -10.35 -9.77 -13.07
N TYR A 286 -9.08 -9.73 -12.67
CA TYR A 286 -8.59 -9.06 -11.47
C TYR A 286 -8.00 -7.66 -11.73
N TRP A 287 -7.94 -7.21 -12.99
CA TRP A 287 -7.40 -5.88 -13.32
C TRP A 287 -8.27 -4.72 -12.83
N GLY A 288 -9.56 -4.94 -12.61
CA GLY A 288 -10.50 -3.88 -12.20
C GLY A 288 -10.67 -3.71 -10.69
N TYR A 289 -9.93 -4.47 -9.87
CA TYR A 289 -9.99 -4.37 -8.41
C TYR A 289 -9.07 -3.25 -7.94
N ASN A 290 -9.52 -2.46 -6.96
CA ASN A 290 -8.69 -1.42 -6.33
C ASN A 290 -7.75 -2.06 -5.29
N TRP A 291 -6.65 -2.65 -5.75
CA TRP A 291 -5.70 -3.38 -4.90
C TRP A 291 -4.94 -2.42 -3.99
N GLU A 292 -4.99 -2.63 -2.68
CA GLU A 292 -4.46 -1.70 -1.66
C GLU A 292 -3.58 -2.37 -0.60
N GLY A 293 -3.39 -3.69 -0.64
CA GLY A 293 -2.56 -4.33 0.36
C GLY A 293 -1.91 -5.64 -0.10
N ILE A 294 -0.65 -5.85 0.29
CA ILE A 294 0.13 -7.05 -0.02
C ILE A 294 0.98 -7.51 1.17
N ALA A 295 0.96 -8.82 1.46
CA ALA A 295 1.85 -9.41 2.46
C ALA A 295 2.46 -10.71 1.95
N ALA A 296 3.79 -10.83 2.05
CA ALA A 296 4.49 -12.06 1.69
C ALA A 296 4.18 -13.19 2.68
N TYR A 297 3.87 -14.39 2.16
CA TYR A 297 3.59 -15.56 2.98
C TYR A 297 3.89 -16.85 2.23
N ARG A 298 4.73 -17.72 2.80
CA ARG A 298 5.09 -19.06 2.26
C ARG A 298 5.49 -19.06 0.77
N GLY A 299 6.26 -18.06 0.36
CA GLY A 299 6.71 -17.90 -1.03
C GLY A 299 5.64 -17.38 -1.99
N GLY A 300 4.42 -17.15 -1.51
CA GLY A 300 3.34 -16.45 -2.19
C GLY A 300 3.02 -15.11 -1.54
N TYR A 301 1.84 -14.59 -1.86
CA TYR A 301 1.38 -13.28 -1.38
C TYR A 301 -0.10 -13.31 -1.03
N PHE A 302 -0.46 -12.76 0.13
CA PHE A 302 -1.81 -12.27 0.34
C PHE A 302 -1.97 -10.92 -0.36
N VAL A 303 -3.09 -10.71 -1.04
CA VAL A 303 -3.43 -9.45 -1.70
C VAL A 303 -4.87 -9.09 -1.40
N ILE A 304 -5.14 -7.84 -1.00
CA ILE A 304 -6.49 -7.35 -0.69
C ILE A 304 -6.81 -6.10 -1.51
N ASN A 305 -8.05 -5.97 -1.95
CA ASN A 305 -8.56 -4.70 -2.45
C ASN A 305 -9.19 -3.90 -1.32
N ASP A 306 -9.30 -2.58 -1.47
CA ASP A 306 -10.12 -1.75 -0.57
C ASP A 306 -11.60 -2.20 -0.69
N LYS A 307 -12.36 -1.62 -1.61
CA LYS A 307 -13.80 -1.86 -1.73
C LYS A 307 -14.23 -2.16 -3.14
N TYR A 308 -13.57 -1.53 -4.11
CA TYR A 308 -14.05 -1.56 -5.48
C TYR A 308 -13.66 -2.87 -6.15
N THR A 309 -14.68 -3.69 -6.42
CA THR A 309 -14.66 -4.75 -7.43
C THR A 309 -15.08 -4.20 -8.79
N PRO A 310 -14.84 -4.92 -9.90
CA PRO A 310 -15.19 -4.46 -11.25
C PRO A 310 -16.68 -4.11 -11.45
N SER A 311 -17.57 -4.71 -10.64
CA SER A 311 -19.01 -4.47 -10.67
C SER A 311 -19.62 -4.50 -9.27
N ARG A 312 -20.80 -3.88 -9.13
CA ARG A 312 -21.61 -3.94 -7.91
C ARG A 312 -22.30 -5.32 -7.76
N PRO A 313 -22.64 -5.76 -6.53
CA PRO A 313 -22.29 -5.13 -5.26
C PRO A 313 -20.79 -5.16 -5.01
N TYR A 314 -20.24 -4.04 -4.55
CA TYR A 314 -18.84 -3.95 -4.17
C TYR A 314 -18.57 -4.82 -2.95
N GLN A 315 -17.34 -5.32 -2.85
CA GLN A 315 -16.88 -6.14 -1.73
C GLN A 315 -15.37 -6.08 -1.60
N THR A 316 -14.88 -6.30 -0.39
CA THR A 316 -13.46 -6.59 -0.16
C THR A 316 -13.21 -8.06 -0.44
N THR A 317 -12.19 -8.35 -1.23
CA THR A 317 -11.72 -9.68 -1.58
C THR A 317 -10.28 -9.85 -1.11
N LEU A 318 -10.01 -10.95 -0.40
CA LEU A 318 -8.67 -11.39 -0.08
C LEU A 318 -8.26 -12.53 -1.03
N LEU A 319 -7.12 -12.36 -1.69
CA LEU A 319 -6.48 -13.37 -2.52
C LEU A 319 -5.27 -13.95 -1.81
N TYR A 320 -4.97 -15.21 -2.10
CA TYR A 320 -3.64 -15.79 -1.95
C TYR A 320 -3.08 -16.14 -3.33
N LEU A 321 -1.99 -15.48 -3.69
CA LEU A 321 -1.19 -15.76 -4.88
C LEU A 321 -0.23 -16.90 -4.52
N GLN A 322 -0.65 -18.13 -4.80
CA GLN A 322 0.08 -19.34 -4.46
C GLN A 322 1.21 -19.58 -5.47
N PRO A 323 2.47 -19.77 -5.06
CA PRO A 323 3.55 -20.05 -5.99
C PRO A 323 3.28 -21.35 -6.75
N ALA A 324 3.58 -21.36 -8.05
CA ALA A 324 3.61 -22.57 -8.84
C ALA A 324 4.69 -23.51 -8.28
N LYS A 325 4.39 -24.81 -8.20
CA LYS A 325 5.38 -25.83 -7.85
C LYS A 325 6.27 -26.16 -9.04
#